data_AF-A0AAE0Z411-F1
#
_entry.id   AF-A0AAE0Z411-F1
#
_cell.length_a   1.000
_cell.length_b   1.000
_cell.length_c   1.000
_cell.angle_alpha   90.00
_cell.angle_beta   90.00
_cell.angle_gamma   90.00
#
_symmetry.space_group_name_H-M   'P 1'
#
loop_
_entity.id
_entity.type
_entity.pdbx_description
1 polymer ?
#
loop_
_entity_poly.entity_id
_entity_poly.type
_entity_poly.pdbx_seq_one_letter_code
_entity_poly.pdbx_strand_id
1 'polypeptide(L)'
;KGILLREQGRVTEAFDCLGKLLFECDKENSEFHADFRCRVLLELSSLYFSRGESTSAVLYVTDCIAQARQHHLELLEALATAHLAYIQLNMGLSKQALQLLETRLLRIFTHCSSYDKARVLHLYARCKIGAVKPATTGMVSGTKAELQSAASLMLTVTQLFHDVEAHLKEKDALHFQAIIHHTLMAGGNMQHHQEERNRCARQFKGLDRLYPTLGLGRVCLL
;
A
#
# COMPACT_ATOMS: atom_id res chain seq x y z
N LYS A 1 -15.87 5.75 -12.23
CA LYS A 1 -15.33 6.42 -13.44
C LYS A 1 -13.95 7.05 -13.22
N GLY A 2 -13.76 7.88 -12.18
CA GLY A 2 -12.46 8.50 -11.88
C GLY A 2 -11.29 7.50 -11.76
N ILE A 3 -11.48 6.41 -11.02
CA ILE A 3 -10.49 5.32 -10.88
C ILE A 3 -10.08 4.75 -12.25
N LEU A 4 -11.05 4.40 -13.09
CA LEU A 4 -10.78 3.85 -14.42
C LEU A 4 -9.96 4.83 -15.29
N LEU A 5 -10.28 6.13 -15.23
CA LEU A 5 -9.54 7.16 -15.97
C LEU A 5 -8.08 7.26 -15.47
N ARG A 6 -7.86 7.15 -14.15
CA ARG A 6 -6.51 7.08 -13.56
C ARG A 6 -5.75 5.86 -14.09
N GLU A 7 -6.35 4.68 -14.06
CA GLU A 7 -5.72 3.44 -14.55
C GLU A 7 -5.44 3.49 -16.07
N GLN A 8 -6.12 4.35 -16.83
CA GLN A 8 -5.83 4.61 -18.24
C GLN A 8 -4.75 5.68 -18.47
N GLY A 9 -4.19 6.27 -17.40
CA GLY A 9 -3.25 7.40 -17.48
C GLY A 9 -3.91 8.74 -17.82
N ARG A 10 -5.24 8.82 -17.88
CA ARG A 10 -6.03 10.04 -18.15
C ARG A 10 -6.22 10.85 -16.87
N VAL A 11 -5.10 11.28 -16.29
CA VAL A 11 -5.02 11.87 -14.94
C VAL A 11 -5.85 13.16 -14.81
N THR A 12 -5.79 14.06 -15.79
CA THR A 12 -6.56 15.33 -15.75
C THR A 12 -8.06 15.08 -15.70
N GLU A 13 -8.55 14.15 -16.52
CA GLU A 13 -9.98 13.80 -16.52
C GLU A 13 -10.40 13.08 -15.24
N ALA A 14 -9.49 12.32 -14.63
CA ALA A 14 -9.72 11.72 -13.33
C ALA A 14 -9.89 12.80 -12.25
N PHE A 15 -9.06 13.86 -12.26
CA PHE A 15 -9.21 15.01 -11.37
C PHE A 15 -10.54 15.72 -11.58
N ASP A 16 -10.89 16.04 -12.82
CA ASP A 16 -12.15 16.73 -13.12
C ASP A 16 -13.36 15.89 -12.69
N CYS A 17 -13.31 14.58 -12.91
CA CYS A 17 -14.37 13.66 -12.51
C CYS A 17 -14.50 13.59 -10.98
N LEU A 18 -13.40 13.41 -10.26
CA LEU A 18 -13.41 13.28 -8.80
C LEU A 18 -13.70 14.62 -8.10
N GLY A 19 -13.22 15.73 -8.63
CA GLY A 19 -13.50 17.08 -8.13
C GLY A 19 -14.98 17.44 -8.26
N LYS A 20 -15.62 17.12 -9.40
CA LYS A 20 -17.08 17.25 -9.55
C LYS A 20 -17.84 16.41 -8.55
N LEU A 21 -17.44 15.14 -8.35
CA LEU A 21 -18.09 14.27 -7.37
C LEU A 21 -17.96 14.81 -5.94
N LEU A 22 -16.78 15.32 -5.56
CA LEU A 22 -16.58 15.92 -4.26
C LEU A 22 -17.48 17.16 -4.07
N PHE A 23 -17.55 18.03 -5.07
CA PHE A 23 -18.44 19.20 -5.04
C PHE A 23 -19.91 18.80 -4.85
N GLU A 24 -20.38 17.73 -5.50
CA GLU A 24 -21.74 17.22 -5.30
C GLU A 24 -21.95 16.62 -3.89
N CYS A 25 -20.91 16.03 -3.29
CA CYS A 25 -20.96 15.52 -1.91
C CYS A 25 -21.04 16.65 -0.88
N ASP A 26 -20.46 17.81 -1.17
CA ASP A 26 -20.38 18.95 -0.24
C ASP A 26 -21.63 19.87 -0.28
N LYS A 27 -22.61 19.60 -1.15
CA LYS A 27 -23.86 20.36 -1.20
C LYS A 27 -24.71 20.14 0.06
N GLU A 28 -25.37 21.19 0.54
CA GLU A 28 -26.23 21.13 1.74
C GLU A 28 -27.37 20.10 1.63
N ASN A 29 -27.89 19.88 0.41
CA ASN A 29 -28.92 18.87 0.10
C ASN A 29 -28.32 17.67 -0.64
N SER A 30 -27.08 17.28 -0.34
CA SER A 30 -26.46 16.13 -0.99
C SER A 30 -27.19 14.83 -0.66
N GLU A 31 -27.50 14.03 -1.68
CA GLU A 31 -28.02 12.67 -1.51
C GLU A 31 -26.91 11.66 -1.16
N PHE A 32 -25.64 12.09 -1.24
CA PHE A 32 -24.50 11.22 -1.00
C PHE A 32 -24.25 11.00 0.50
N HIS A 33 -24.04 9.74 0.86
CA HIS A 33 -23.72 9.36 2.23
C HIS A 33 -22.25 9.66 2.53
N ALA A 34 -21.92 9.84 3.82
CA ALA A 34 -20.56 10.15 4.27
C ALA A 34 -19.50 9.12 3.81
N ASP A 35 -19.86 7.83 3.70
CA ASP A 35 -18.97 6.78 3.15
C ASP A 35 -18.56 7.09 1.70
N PHE A 36 -19.51 7.54 0.87
CA PHE A 36 -19.24 7.87 -0.53
C PHE A 36 -18.27 9.05 -0.63
N ARG A 37 -18.52 10.12 0.15
CA ARG A 37 -17.62 11.28 0.23
C ARG A 37 -16.21 10.86 0.64
N CYS A 38 -16.08 10.04 1.68
CA CYS A 38 -14.80 9.53 2.15
C CYS A 38 -14.05 8.72 1.06
N ARG A 39 -14.75 7.89 0.28
CA ARG A 39 -14.13 7.18 -0.85
C ARG A 39 -13.62 8.14 -1.91
N VAL A 40 -14.38 9.19 -2.24
CA VAL A 40 -13.93 10.23 -3.20
C VAL A 40 -12.67 10.92 -2.70
N LEU A 41 -12.61 11.26 -1.40
CA LEU A 41 -11.41 11.85 -0.79
C LEU A 41 -10.19 10.93 -0.85
N LEU A 42 -10.35 9.63 -0.58
CA LEU A 42 -9.25 8.66 -0.70
C LEU A 42 -8.74 8.56 -2.13
N GLU A 43 -9.63 8.52 -3.12
CA GLU A 43 -9.23 8.48 -4.53
C GLU A 43 -8.53 9.76 -4.98
N LEU A 44 -8.99 10.94 -4.51
CA LEU A 44 -8.29 12.21 -4.73
C LEU A 44 -6.89 12.19 -4.08
N SER A 45 -6.79 11.72 -2.83
CA SER A 45 -5.51 11.56 -2.13
C SER A 45 -4.53 10.69 -2.93
N SER A 46 -5.00 9.53 -3.40
CA SER A 46 -4.21 8.62 -4.24
C SER A 46 -3.75 9.28 -5.55
N LEU A 47 -4.62 10.08 -6.18
CA LEU A 47 -4.33 10.78 -7.42
C LEU A 47 -3.29 11.90 -7.22
N TYR A 48 -3.44 12.74 -6.20
CA TYR A 48 -2.43 13.73 -5.83
C TYR A 48 -1.09 13.08 -5.49
N PHE A 49 -1.11 11.98 -4.74
CA PHE A 49 0.09 11.24 -4.41
C PHE A 49 0.81 10.72 -5.66
N SER A 50 0.06 10.18 -6.64
CA SER A 50 0.64 9.68 -7.89
C SER A 50 1.35 10.76 -8.73
N ARG A 51 0.99 12.03 -8.54
CA ARG A 51 1.65 13.20 -9.15
C ARG A 51 2.85 13.72 -8.36
N GLY A 52 3.18 13.10 -7.23
CA GLY A 52 4.22 13.58 -6.32
C GLY A 52 3.76 14.71 -5.41
N GLU A 53 2.46 15.05 -5.40
CA GLU A 53 1.89 16.12 -4.57
C GLU A 53 1.50 15.56 -3.20
N SER A 54 2.49 15.09 -2.43
CA SER A 54 2.25 14.41 -1.15
C SER A 54 1.56 15.29 -0.11
N THR A 55 1.82 16.60 -0.08
CA THR A 55 1.15 17.53 0.84
C THR A 55 -0.35 17.58 0.56
N SER A 56 -0.75 17.74 -0.70
CA SER A 56 -2.16 17.71 -1.11
C SER A 56 -2.78 16.36 -0.76
N ALA A 57 -2.09 15.25 -1.03
CA ALA A 57 -2.56 13.92 -0.68
C ALA A 57 -2.84 13.76 0.83
N VAL A 58 -1.96 14.31 1.69
CA VAL A 58 -2.15 14.31 3.14
C VAL A 58 -3.42 15.08 3.54
N LEU A 59 -3.67 16.26 2.95
CA LEU A 59 -4.86 17.05 3.27
C LEU A 59 -6.15 16.23 3.03
N TYR A 60 -6.29 15.62 1.85
CA TYR A 60 -7.48 14.83 1.51
C TYR A 60 -7.65 13.58 2.38
N VAL A 61 -6.57 12.86 2.70
CA VAL A 61 -6.68 11.67 3.56
C VAL A 61 -7.00 12.06 5.01
N THR A 62 -6.49 13.19 5.51
CA THR A 62 -6.82 13.67 6.85
C THR A 62 -8.26 14.15 6.97
N ASP A 63 -8.81 14.80 5.93
CA ASP A 63 -10.24 15.09 5.87
C ASP A 63 -11.06 13.79 5.88
N CYS A 64 -10.66 12.79 5.10
CA CYS A 64 -11.33 11.48 5.09
C CYS A 64 -11.34 10.83 6.48
N ILE A 65 -10.23 10.88 7.22
CA ILE A 65 -10.14 10.35 8.59
C ILE A 65 -11.09 11.10 9.53
N ALA A 66 -11.12 12.44 9.44
CA ALA A 66 -12.00 13.26 10.28
C ALA A 66 -13.48 12.94 10.03
N GLN A 67 -13.88 12.83 8.76
CA GLN A 67 -15.23 12.50 8.34
C GLN A 67 -15.63 11.08 8.73
N ALA A 68 -14.76 10.10 8.49
CA ALA A 68 -15.00 8.72 8.87
C ALA A 68 -15.20 8.61 10.40
N ARG A 69 -14.43 9.36 11.20
CA ARG A 69 -14.60 9.40 12.65
C ARG A 69 -15.91 10.07 13.06
N GLN A 70 -16.27 11.20 12.45
CA GLN A 70 -17.50 11.92 12.74
C GLN A 70 -18.75 11.08 12.47
N HIS A 71 -18.70 10.22 11.45
CA HIS A 71 -19.81 9.35 11.06
C HIS A 71 -19.67 7.90 11.54
N HIS A 72 -18.73 7.62 12.46
CA HIS A 72 -18.48 6.27 13.01
C HIS A 72 -18.21 5.18 11.95
N LEU A 73 -17.60 5.56 10.83
CA LEU A 73 -17.20 4.67 9.74
C LEU A 73 -15.84 4.02 10.08
N GLU A 74 -15.86 3.18 11.11
CA GLU A 74 -14.67 2.60 11.75
C GLU A 74 -13.68 1.91 10.80
N LEU A 75 -14.20 1.13 9.85
CA LEU A 75 -13.39 0.42 8.85
C LEU A 75 -12.74 1.40 7.87
N LEU A 76 -13.49 2.42 7.47
CA LEU A 76 -13.02 3.44 6.53
C LEU A 76 -11.98 4.34 7.16
N GLU A 77 -12.14 4.68 8.44
CA GLU A 77 -11.10 5.37 9.23
C GLU A 77 -9.81 4.54 9.25
N ALA A 78 -9.90 3.22 9.47
CA ALA A 78 -8.75 2.34 9.51
C ALA A 78 -8.03 2.25 8.14
N LEU A 79 -8.78 2.14 7.04
CA LEU A 79 -8.22 2.15 5.68
C LEU A 79 -7.60 3.50 5.31
N ALA A 80 -8.25 4.61 5.65
CA ALA A 80 -7.71 5.96 5.44
C ALA A 80 -6.43 6.17 6.26
N THR A 81 -6.39 5.66 7.49
CA THR A 81 -5.18 5.67 8.33
C THR A 81 -4.04 4.88 7.69
N ALA A 82 -4.34 3.71 7.11
CA ALA A 82 -3.34 2.94 6.37
C ALA A 82 -2.84 3.71 5.13
N HIS A 83 -3.74 4.40 4.42
CA HIS A 83 -3.37 5.24 3.28
C HIS A 83 -2.45 6.40 3.69
N LEU A 84 -2.69 7.02 4.84
CA LEU A 84 -1.79 8.01 5.43
C LEU A 84 -0.42 7.41 5.78
N ALA A 85 -0.39 6.21 6.36
CA ALA A 85 0.87 5.50 6.64
C ALA A 85 1.65 5.21 5.36
N TYR A 86 0.99 4.87 4.25
CA TYR A 86 1.64 4.70 2.95
C TYR A 86 2.27 6.01 2.45
N ILE A 87 1.57 7.14 2.56
CA ILE A 87 2.13 8.44 2.18
C ILE A 87 3.35 8.76 3.04
N GLN A 88 3.26 8.58 4.36
CA GLN A 88 4.36 8.79 5.31
C GLN A 88 5.58 7.92 4.98
N LEU A 89 5.39 6.63 4.66
CA LEU A 89 6.47 5.74 4.25
C LEU A 89 7.21 6.31 3.02
N ASN A 90 6.49 6.79 2.01
CA ASN A 90 7.10 7.35 0.80
C ASN A 90 7.75 8.72 1.02
N MET A 91 7.38 9.42 2.10
CA MET A 91 8.07 10.63 2.58
C MET A 91 9.30 10.31 3.45
N GLY A 92 9.67 9.03 3.62
CA GLY A 92 10.80 8.61 4.46
C GLY A 92 10.49 8.55 5.96
N LEU A 93 9.22 8.68 6.34
CA LEU A 93 8.73 8.67 7.72
C LEU A 93 8.29 7.25 8.14
N SER A 94 9.10 6.24 7.85
CA SER A 94 8.76 4.82 8.01
C SER A 94 8.41 4.43 9.45
N LYS A 95 9.07 5.03 10.45
CA LYS A 95 8.80 4.76 11.87
C LYS A 95 7.43 5.29 12.30
N GLN A 96 7.08 6.51 11.87
CA GLN A 96 5.76 7.09 12.11
C GLN A 96 4.68 6.27 11.41
N ALA A 97 4.91 5.89 10.15
CA ALA A 97 4.00 5.05 9.38
C ALA A 97 3.73 3.69 10.05
N LEU A 98 4.79 3.05 10.58
CA LEU A 98 4.69 1.78 11.29
C LEU A 98 3.80 1.91 12.53
N GLN A 99 4.09 2.88 13.40
CA GLN A 99 3.32 3.13 14.63
C GLN A 99 1.86 3.43 14.34
N LEU A 100 1.59 4.25 13.33
CA LEU A 100 0.24 4.60 12.91
C LEU A 100 -0.54 3.34 12.48
N LEU A 101 0.10 2.48 11.66
CA LEU A 101 -0.54 1.29 11.13
C LEU A 101 -0.87 0.25 12.22
N GLU A 102 0.04 0.04 13.17
CA GLU A 102 -0.12 -0.93 14.27
C GLU A 102 -1.36 -0.67 15.12
N THR A 103 -1.78 0.59 15.27
CA THR A 103 -3.02 0.94 15.99
C THR A 103 -4.31 0.47 15.30
N ARG A 104 -4.23 0.13 14.00
CA ARG A 104 -5.40 -0.21 13.15
C ARG A 104 -5.37 -1.64 12.60
N LEU A 105 -4.26 -2.37 12.71
CA LEU A 105 -4.08 -3.70 12.11
C LEU A 105 -5.18 -4.70 12.49
N LEU A 106 -5.54 -4.78 13.79
CA LEU A 106 -6.55 -5.73 14.25
C LEU A 106 -7.88 -5.51 13.52
N ARG A 107 -8.34 -4.25 13.46
CA ARG A 107 -9.62 -3.90 12.80
C ARG A 107 -9.60 -4.24 11.32
N ILE A 108 -8.50 -3.93 10.63
CA ILE A 108 -8.32 -4.25 9.21
C ILE A 108 -8.35 -5.77 9.01
N PHE A 109 -7.59 -6.53 9.79
CA PHE A 109 -7.50 -7.98 9.60
C PHE A 109 -8.76 -8.74 10.02
N THR A 110 -9.61 -8.17 10.87
CA THR A 110 -10.92 -8.75 11.19
C THR A 110 -11.94 -8.50 10.08
N HIS A 111 -12.03 -7.27 9.55
CA HIS A 111 -13.19 -6.86 8.75
C HIS A 111 -12.92 -6.60 7.25
N CYS A 112 -11.67 -6.48 6.82
CA CYS A 112 -11.37 -6.18 5.42
C CYS A 112 -11.49 -7.40 4.50
N SER A 113 -11.50 -7.12 3.19
CA SER A 113 -11.33 -8.12 2.14
C SER A 113 -9.92 -8.75 2.16
N SER A 114 -9.75 -9.95 1.61
CA SER A 114 -8.42 -10.57 1.47
C SER A 114 -7.45 -9.68 0.67
N TYR A 115 -7.96 -8.97 -0.34
CA TYR A 115 -7.18 -8.01 -1.13
C TYR A 115 -6.65 -6.85 -0.27
N ASP A 116 -7.50 -6.22 0.54
CA ASP A 116 -7.08 -5.11 1.40
C ASP A 116 -6.16 -5.57 2.53
N LYS A 117 -6.40 -6.76 3.09
CA LYS A 117 -5.49 -7.39 4.05
C LYS A 117 -4.10 -7.57 3.44
N ALA A 118 -4.01 -8.08 2.21
CA ALA A 118 -2.73 -8.27 1.52
C ALA A 118 -1.99 -6.94 1.33
N ARG A 119 -2.69 -5.88 0.93
CA ARG A 119 -2.10 -4.54 0.71
C ARG A 119 -1.58 -3.92 1.99
N VAL A 120 -2.37 -4.00 3.06
CA VAL A 120 -1.98 -3.49 4.38
C VAL A 120 -0.82 -4.29 4.96
N LEU A 121 -0.83 -5.61 4.81
CA LEU A 121 0.26 -6.47 5.26
C LEU A 121 1.56 -6.21 4.46
N HIS A 122 1.44 -5.97 3.15
CA HIS A 122 2.57 -5.55 2.33
C HIS A 122 3.13 -4.19 2.77
N LEU A 123 2.26 -3.21 3.05
CA LEU A 123 2.68 -1.91 3.61
C LEU A 123 3.37 -2.10 4.97
N TYR A 124 2.80 -2.94 5.85
CA TYR A 124 3.36 -3.22 7.16
C TYR A 124 4.79 -3.78 7.04
N ALA A 125 5.01 -4.77 6.17
CA ALA A 125 6.35 -5.31 5.90
C ALA A 125 7.34 -4.24 5.42
N ARG A 126 6.90 -3.35 4.52
CA ARG A 126 7.72 -2.23 4.03
C ARG A 126 8.06 -1.23 5.15
N CYS A 127 7.10 -0.89 5.99
CA CYS A 127 7.30 -0.01 7.14
C CYS A 127 8.27 -0.62 8.16
N LYS A 128 8.17 -1.92 8.45
CA LYS A 128 9.11 -2.64 9.34
C LYS A 128 10.55 -2.52 8.85
N ILE A 129 10.78 -2.81 7.57
CA ILE A 129 12.11 -2.70 6.96
C ILE A 129 12.60 -1.25 6.96
N GLY A 130 11.74 -0.31 6.56
CA GLY A 130 12.09 1.12 6.47
C GLY A 130 12.31 1.79 7.83
N ALA A 131 11.73 1.27 8.91
CA ALA A 131 11.92 1.79 10.27
C ALA A 131 13.29 1.43 10.85
N VAL A 132 13.97 0.42 10.28
CA VAL A 132 15.32 0.05 10.67
C VAL A 132 16.33 0.95 9.96
N LYS A 133 17.24 1.57 10.72
CA LYS A 133 18.35 2.34 10.14
C LYS A 133 19.37 1.38 9.50
N PRO A 134 19.86 1.66 8.28
CA PRO A 134 21.03 0.96 7.76
C PRO A 134 22.22 1.31 8.66
N ALA A 135 22.95 0.29 9.13
CA ALA A 135 24.22 0.54 9.81
C ALA A 135 25.26 0.98 8.78
N THR A 136 26.10 1.94 9.17
CA THR A 136 27.21 2.46 8.37
C THR A 136 28.23 1.37 8.02
N THR A 137 28.24 0.27 8.77
CA THR A 137 29.14 -0.89 8.59
C THR A 137 28.42 -2.19 8.97
N GLY A 138 27.90 -2.91 7.97
CA GLY A 138 27.32 -4.25 8.14
C GLY A 138 25.84 -4.30 8.54
N MET A 139 25.24 -5.50 8.50
CA MET A 139 23.85 -5.72 8.90
C MET A 139 23.77 -5.90 10.42
N VAL A 140 23.06 -5.01 11.12
CA VAL A 140 22.80 -5.16 12.56
C VAL A 140 21.86 -6.34 12.79
N SER A 141 22.06 -7.09 13.89
CA SER A 141 21.19 -8.21 14.29
C SER A 141 19.69 -7.83 14.28
N GLY A 142 19.34 -6.63 14.75
CA GLY A 142 17.97 -6.11 14.70
C GLY A 142 17.43 -5.94 13.27
N THR A 143 18.25 -5.49 12.33
CA THR A 143 17.86 -5.40 10.90
C THR A 143 17.58 -6.77 10.31
N LYS A 144 18.37 -7.78 10.68
CA LYS A 144 18.19 -9.14 10.20
C LYS A 144 16.88 -9.75 10.70
N ALA A 145 16.55 -9.57 11.98
CA ALA A 145 15.31 -10.06 12.56
C ALA A 145 14.07 -9.44 11.89
N GLU A 146 14.09 -8.14 11.66
CA GLU A 146 13.00 -7.43 10.97
C GLU A 146 12.86 -7.87 9.50
N LEU A 147 13.97 -8.06 8.79
CA LEU A 147 13.96 -8.60 7.42
C LEU A 147 13.40 -10.03 7.35
N GLN A 148 13.75 -10.89 8.32
CA GLN A 148 13.21 -12.25 8.41
C GLN A 148 11.71 -12.24 8.71
N SER A 149 11.27 -11.37 9.64
CA SER A 149 9.85 -11.16 9.91
C SER A 149 9.11 -10.63 8.68
N ALA A 150 9.70 -9.69 7.94
CA ALA A 150 9.09 -9.21 6.70
C ALA A 150 9.01 -10.31 5.64
N ALA A 151 10.05 -11.14 5.49
CA ALA A 151 10.05 -12.27 4.57
C ALA A 151 8.91 -13.26 4.86
N SER A 152 8.65 -13.57 6.14
CA SER A 152 7.53 -14.45 6.52
C SER A 152 6.17 -13.81 6.24
N LEU A 153 5.99 -12.52 6.52
CA LEU A 153 4.77 -11.79 6.19
C LEU A 153 4.50 -11.79 4.68
N MET A 154 5.55 -11.66 3.85
CA MET A 154 5.42 -11.64 2.39
C MET A 154 4.94 -12.96 1.79
N LEU A 155 5.14 -14.10 2.47
CA LEU A 155 4.52 -15.37 2.05
C LEU A 155 3.00 -15.28 2.11
N THR A 156 2.47 -14.76 3.22
CA THR A 156 1.03 -14.52 3.39
C THR A 156 0.51 -13.48 2.40
N VAL A 157 1.24 -12.39 2.16
CA VAL A 157 0.86 -11.38 1.16
C VAL A 157 0.72 -11.99 -0.23
N THR A 158 1.71 -12.78 -0.64
CA THR A 158 1.72 -13.41 -1.97
C THR A 158 0.56 -14.40 -2.10
N GLN A 159 0.31 -15.22 -1.08
CA GLN A 159 -0.83 -16.14 -1.07
C GLN A 159 -2.17 -15.39 -1.15
N LEU A 160 -2.35 -14.33 -0.36
CA LEU A 160 -3.60 -13.56 -0.38
C LEU A 160 -3.84 -12.90 -1.74
N PHE A 161 -2.80 -12.40 -2.43
CA PHE A 161 -2.95 -11.86 -3.78
C PHE A 161 -3.24 -12.94 -4.81
N HIS A 162 -2.65 -14.13 -4.66
CA HIS A 162 -2.93 -15.28 -5.49
C HIS A 162 -4.40 -15.71 -5.37
N ASP A 163 -4.91 -15.84 -4.14
CA ASP A 163 -6.27 -16.31 -3.85
C ASP A 163 -7.36 -15.38 -4.42
N VAL A 164 -7.07 -14.08 -4.55
CA VAL A 164 -7.99 -13.08 -5.13
C VAL A 164 -7.66 -12.74 -6.59
N GLU A 165 -6.76 -13.51 -7.23
CA GLU A 165 -6.34 -13.34 -8.62
C GLU A 165 -5.79 -11.94 -8.95
N ALA A 166 -5.23 -11.25 -7.95
CA ALA A 166 -4.63 -9.93 -8.11
C ALA A 166 -3.18 -10.02 -8.61
N HIS A 167 -2.97 -10.67 -9.77
CA HIS A 167 -1.64 -11.06 -10.26
C HIS A 167 -0.68 -9.89 -10.49
N LEU A 168 -1.17 -8.68 -10.80
CA LEU A 168 -0.31 -7.50 -10.88
C LEU A 168 0.33 -7.17 -9.51
N LYS A 169 -0.45 -7.26 -8.43
CA LYS A 169 0.04 -7.04 -7.06
C LYS A 169 0.85 -8.22 -6.54
N GLU A 170 0.51 -9.43 -6.96
CA GLU A 170 1.29 -10.63 -6.67
C GLU A 170 2.71 -10.49 -7.23
N LYS A 171 2.86 -9.96 -8.46
CA LYS A 171 4.17 -9.64 -9.05
C LYS A 171 4.94 -8.60 -8.23
N ASP A 172 4.30 -7.52 -7.81
CA ASP A 172 4.92 -6.51 -6.95
C ASP A 172 5.41 -7.12 -5.62
N ALA A 173 4.60 -7.99 -5.02
CA ALA A 173 4.93 -8.69 -3.78
C ALA A 173 6.12 -9.65 -3.96
N LEU A 174 6.14 -10.44 -5.04
CA LEU A 174 7.24 -11.35 -5.38
C LEU A 174 8.54 -10.59 -5.64
N HIS A 175 8.46 -9.45 -6.34
CA HIS A 175 9.61 -8.58 -6.56
C HIS A 175 10.17 -8.05 -5.24
N PHE A 176 9.29 -7.55 -4.36
CA PHE A 176 9.70 -7.08 -3.04
C PHE A 176 10.30 -8.19 -2.18
N GLN A 177 9.71 -9.39 -2.20
CA GLN A 177 10.27 -10.56 -1.49
C GLN A 177 11.66 -10.94 -2.01
N ALA A 178 11.90 -10.86 -3.32
CA ALA A 178 13.22 -11.09 -3.90
C ALA A 178 14.27 -10.07 -3.39
N ILE A 179 13.88 -8.80 -3.23
CA ILE A 179 14.74 -7.76 -2.64
C ILE A 179 15.09 -8.08 -1.18
N ILE A 180 14.10 -8.51 -0.38
CA ILE A 180 14.33 -8.92 1.01
C ILE A 180 15.33 -10.06 1.09
N HIS A 181 15.12 -11.14 0.32
CA HIS A 181 16.04 -12.27 0.31
C HIS A 181 17.43 -11.88 -0.20
N HIS A 182 17.51 -11.03 -1.22
CA HIS A 182 18.79 -10.51 -1.68
C HIS A 182 19.54 -9.77 -0.58
N THR A 183 18.84 -8.95 0.19
CA THR A 183 19.41 -8.21 1.32
C THR A 183 19.86 -9.16 2.43
N LEU A 184 19.06 -10.20 2.73
CA LEU A 184 19.39 -11.21 3.73
C LEU A 184 20.61 -12.06 3.39
N MET A 185 20.96 -12.25 2.11
CA MET A 185 22.17 -12.98 1.71
C MET A 185 23.45 -12.38 2.31
N ALA A 186 23.50 -11.05 2.47
CA ALA A 186 24.63 -10.36 3.09
C ALA A 186 24.77 -10.66 4.60
N GLY A 187 23.72 -11.16 5.25
CA GLY A 187 23.66 -11.45 6.69
C GLY A 187 23.84 -12.93 7.07
N GLY A 188 24.27 -13.79 6.14
CA GLY A 188 24.45 -15.24 6.34
C GLY A 188 23.40 -16.10 5.64
N ASN A 189 23.59 -17.44 5.64
CA ASN A 189 22.72 -18.41 4.94
C ASN A 189 22.49 -18.09 3.46
N MET A 190 23.57 -17.72 2.76
CA MET A 190 23.54 -17.25 1.37
C MET A 190 22.82 -18.24 0.44
N GLN A 191 23.11 -19.55 0.54
CA GLN A 191 22.51 -20.55 -0.35
C GLN A 191 20.97 -20.61 -0.22
N HIS A 192 20.45 -20.64 0.99
CA HIS A 192 19.00 -20.67 1.21
C HIS A 192 18.33 -19.41 0.66
N HIS A 193 18.85 -18.22 0.99
CA HIS A 193 18.26 -16.97 0.50
C HIS A 193 18.43 -16.77 -1.02
N GLN A 194 19.48 -17.35 -1.60
CA GLN A 194 19.69 -17.41 -3.04
C GLN A 194 18.63 -18.28 -3.74
N GLU A 195 18.29 -19.44 -3.17
CA GLU A 195 17.22 -20.32 -3.66
C GLU A 195 15.84 -19.65 -3.58
N GLU A 196 15.52 -19.02 -2.44
CA GLU A 196 14.27 -18.29 -2.23
C GLU A 196 14.12 -17.13 -3.22
N ARG A 197 15.16 -16.31 -3.39
CA ARG A 197 15.19 -15.23 -4.38
C ARG A 197 14.98 -15.76 -5.80
N ASN A 198 15.62 -16.88 -6.15
CA ASN A 198 15.45 -17.51 -7.45
C ASN A 198 14.05 -18.10 -7.64
N ARG A 199 13.39 -18.58 -6.57
CA ARG A 199 11.98 -18.99 -6.61
C ARG A 199 11.08 -17.79 -6.93
N CYS A 200 11.23 -16.68 -6.20
CA CYS A 200 10.45 -15.45 -6.46
C CYS A 200 10.62 -14.97 -7.91
N ALA A 201 11.87 -14.94 -8.41
CA ALA A 201 12.15 -14.52 -9.79
C ALA A 201 11.51 -15.44 -10.84
N ARG A 202 11.47 -16.76 -10.60
CA ARG A 202 10.79 -17.71 -11.50
C ARG A 202 9.28 -17.51 -11.50
N GLN A 203 8.67 -17.37 -10.33
CA GLN A 203 7.23 -17.11 -10.19
C GLN A 203 6.84 -15.79 -10.87
N PHE A 204 7.60 -14.72 -10.62
CA PHE A 204 7.41 -13.42 -11.28
C PHE A 204 7.43 -13.56 -12.81
N LYS A 205 8.44 -14.24 -13.37
CA LYS A 205 8.54 -14.45 -14.82
C LYS A 205 7.37 -15.27 -15.37
N GLY A 206 6.87 -16.24 -14.60
CA GLY A 206 5.68 -17.01 -14.97
C GLY A 206 4.45 -16.12 -15.08
N LEU A 207 4.18 -15.31 -14.05
CA LEU A 207 3.07 -14.37 -14.03
C LEU A 207 3.20 -13.28 -15.09
N ASP A 208 4.39 -12.73 -15.31
CA ASP A 208 4.58 -11.63 -16.25
C ASP A 208 4.39 -12.06 -17.71
N ARG A 209 4.62 -13.34 -18.03
CA ARG A 209 4.27 -13.91 -19.33
C ARG A 209 2.76 -13.98 -19.57
N LEU A 210 1.98 -14.27 -18.53
CA LEU A 210 0.53 -14.39 -18.59
C LEU A 210 -0.17 -13.03 -18.46
N TYR A 211 0.38 -12.15 -17.63
CA TYR A 211 -0.17 -10.85 -17.27
C TYR A 211 0.93 -9.78 -17.40
N PRO A 212 1.21 -9.25 -18.60
CA PRO A 212 2.28 -8.29 -18.81
C PRO A 212 2.13 -7.03 -17.95
N THR A 213 3.25 -6.52 -17.42
CA THR A 213 3.25 -5.27 -16.66
C THR A 213 2.96 -4.08 -17.57
N LEU A 214 1.84 -3.39 -17.36
CA LEU A 214 1.51 -2.14 -18.04
C LEU A 214 2.29 -0.99 -17.37
N GLY A 215 2.94 -0.13 -18.15
CA GLY A 215 3.83 0.94 -17.67
C GLY A 215 3.13 2.13 -16.97
N LEU A 216 2.14 1.87 -16.14
CA LEU A 216 1.44 2.90 -15.37
C LEU A 216 2.26 3.26 -14.13
N GLY A 217 2.44 4.58 -13.91
CA GLY A 217 3.28 5.15 -12.86
C GLY A 217 2.88 4.76 -11.44
N ARG A 218 3.66 5.21 -10.44
CA ARG A 218 3.44 4.91 -9.01
C ARG A 218 2.04 5.38 -8.56
N VAL A 219 1.04 4.51 -8.64
CA VAL A 219 -0.26 4.74 -8.01
C VAL A 219 -0.10 4.49 -6.51
N CYS A 220 -0.74 5.29 -5.66
CA CYS A 220 -0.83 4.94 -4.24
C CYS A 220 -1.55 3.60 -4.15
N LEU A 221 -0.83 2.54 -3.77
CA LEU A 221 -1.31 1.16 -3.92
C LEU A 221 -2.26 0.73 -2.78
N LEU A 222 -2.76 1.66 -1.96
CA LEU A 222 -3.84 1.48 -0.96
C LEU A 222 -5.17 2.13 -1.39
#